data_AF-A0A8W8LP79-F1
#
_entry.id   AF-A0A8W8LP79-F1
#
_cell.length_a   1.000
_cell.length_b   1.000
_cell.length_c   1.000
_cell.angle_alpha   90.00
_cell.angle_beta   90.00
_cell.angle_gamma   90.00
#
_symmetry.space_group_name_H-M   'P 1'
#
loop_
_entity.id
_entity.type
_entity.pdbx_description
1 polymer ?
#
loop_
_entity_poly.entity_id
_entity_poly.type
_entity_poly.pdbx_seq_one_letter_code
_entity_poly.pdbx_strand_id
1 'polypeptide(L)'
;MHHCHRGLWICAFQRTWSSQTFIGSIPAGNFELSCALLFSGSLPSKATRMFQFLNMASISYRTLMYHQQCYLHPAVNEVWRDKQASYMQEAQNSGQHVHFGGDGADTPGHCAKFGTYTLMDLEKNMVVDLQLIQ
;
A
#
# COMPACT_ATOMS: atom_id res chain seq x y z
N MET A 1 30.76 -18.70 24.88
CA MET A 1 31.87 -19.66 25.03
C MET A 1 31.25 -21.05 25.10
N HIS A 2 31.45 -21.90 24.10
CA HIS A 2 30.98 -23.30 24.17
C HIS A 2 32.14 -24.21 23.79
N HIS A 3 32.56 -25.03 24.77
CA HIS A 3 33.62 -26.01 24.61
C HIS A 3 33.14 -27.18 23.75
N CYS A 4 33.85 -27.43 22.66
CA CYS A 4 33.73 -28.64 21.84
C CYS A 4 34.74 -29.66 22.37
N HIS A 5 34.27 -30.70 23.07
CA HIS A 5 35.12 -31.81 23.49
C HIS A 5 35.39 -32.77 22.33
N ARG A 6 36.65 -33.20 22.26
CA ARG A 6 37.24 -34.06 21.23
C ARG A 6 36.46 -35.37 21.04
N GLY A 7 35.86 -35.51 19.87
CA GLY A 7 35.38 -36.75 19.27
C GLY A 7 35.18 -36.47 17.79
N LEU A 8 35.56 -37.40 16.92
CA LEU A 8 35.60 -37.26 15.45
C LEU A 8 34.18 -37.13 14.85
N TRP A 9 33.52 -36.01 15.10
CA TRP A 9 32.24 -35.66 14.51
C TRP A 9 32.49 -34.54 13.51
N ILE A 10 32.31 -34.84 12.23
CA ILE A 10 32.24 -33.82 11.18
C ILE A 10 31.08 -32.92 11.59
N CYS A 11 31.38 -31.71 12.04
CA CYS A 11 30.36 -30.75 12.42
C CYS A 11 29.60 -30.39 11.13
N ALA A 12 28.41 -30.97 10.96
CA ALA A 12 27.50 -30.70 9.83
C ALA A 12 26.85 -29.31 9.98
N PHE A 13 27.66 -28.30 10.26
CA PHE A 13 27.20 -26.92 10.38
C PHE A 13 26.91 -26.39 8.98
N GLN A 14 25.66 -26.52 8.57
CA GLN A 14 25.17 -26.00 7.31
C GLN A 14 24.66 -24.57 7.55
N ARG A 15 25.34 -23.57 6.96
CA ARG A 15 24.80 -22.20 6.87
C ARG A 15 23.90 -22.12 5.64
N THR A 16 22.59 -21.98 5.86
CA THR A 16 21.67 -21.51 4.84
C THR A 16 21.75 -19.99 4.77
N TRP A 17 22.22 -19.47 3.65
CA TRP A 17 22.13 -18.03 3.38
C TRP A 17 20.70 -17.71 2.96
N SER A 18 20.07 -16.74 3.62
CA SER A 18 18.78 -16.18 3.22
C SER A 18 18.96 -14.68 3.00
N SER A 19 18.58 -14.18 1.83
CA SER A 19 18.67 -12.74 1.52
C SER A 19 17.71 -11.90 2.36
N GLN A 20 16.58 -12.50 2.77
CA GLN A 20 15.50 -11.83 3.47
C GLN A 20 14.67 -12.84 4.28
N THR A 21 13.86 -12.32 5.20
CA THR A 21 12.85 -13.08 5.92
C THR A 21 11.60 -13.28 5.04
N PHE A 22 10.72 -14.19 5.45
CA PHE A 22 9.43 -14.42 4.82
C PHE A 22 8.32 -13.95 5.76
N ILE A 23 7.32 -13.28 5.20
CA ILE A 23 6.05 -12.95 5.86
C ILE A 23 5.04 -13.97 5.34
N GLY A 24 4.76 -15.01 6.14
CA GLY A 24 4.04 -16.18 5.65
C GLY A 24 4.80 -16.87 4.52
N SER A 25 4.20 -16.94 3.33
CA SER A 25 4.82 -17.51 2.12
C SER A 25 5.43 -16.44 1.19
N ILE A 26 5.40 -15.16 1.57
CA ILE A 26 5.86 -14.05 0.73
C ILE A 26 7.24 -13.58 1.20
N PRO A 27 8.25 -13.49 0.33
CA PRO A 27 9.53 -12.87 0.69
C PRO A 27 9.32 -11.41 1.14
N ALA A 28 9.83 -11.01 2.31
CA ALA A 28 9.52 -9.71 2.93
C ALA A 28 9.82 -8.50 2.01
N GLY A 29 11.01 -8.46 1.40
CA GLY A 29 11.37 -7.40 0.46
C GLY A 29 10.48 -7.29 -0.79
N ASN A 30 9.87 -8.39 -1.25
CA ASN A 30 8.93 -8.36 -2.37
C ASN A 30 7.61 -7.68 -1.96
N PHE A 31 7.19 -7.94 -0.72
CA PHE A 31 6.01 -7.31 -0.13
C PHE A 31 6.28 -5.83 0.13
N GLU A 32 7.41 -5.49 0.76
CA GLU A 32 7.84 -4.11 1.00
C GLU A 32 7.97 -3.31 -0.29
N LEU A 33 8.50 -3.91 -1.37
CA LEU A 33 8.55 -3.27 -2.67
C LEU A 33 7.13 -2.94 -3.18
N SER A 34 6.16 -3.83 -2.97
CA SER A 34 4.77 -3.58 -3.35
C SER A 34 4.15 -2.44 -2.56
N CYS A 35 4.42 -2.38 -1.25
CA CYS A 35 4.02 -1.26 -0.37
C CYS A 35 4.62 0.06 -0.86
N ALA A 36 5.94 0.09 -1.10
CA ALA A 36 6.65 1.29 -1.56
C ALA A 36 6.09 1.81 -2.88
N LEU A 37 5.80 0.91 -3.83
CA LEU A 37 5.22 1.30 -5.12
C LEU A 37 3.83 1.91 -4.96
N LEU A 38 2.94 1.27 -4.19
CA LEU A 38 1.58 1.76 -4.02
C LEU A 38 1.54 3.08 -3.23
N PHE A 39 2.20 3.14 -2.08
CA PHE A 39 2.09 4.29 -1.18
C PHE A 39 2.84 5.54 -1.67
N SER A 40 3.86 5.37 -2.52
CA SER A 40 4.50 6.51 -3.21
C SER A 40 3.72 7.00 -4.44
N GLY A 41 2.66 6.31 -4.85
CA GLY A 41 1.96 6.60 -6.11
C GLY A 41 2.82 6.35 -7.35
N SER A 42 3.88 5.54 -7.24
CA SER A 42 4.77 5.24 -8.36
C SER A 42 4.07 4.37 -9.40
N LEU A 43 4.23 4.73 -10.68
CA LEU A 43 3.68 3.91 -11.76
C LEU A 43 4.44 2.57 -11.83
N PRO A 44 3.78 1.41 -11.65
CA PRO A 44 4.47 0.12 -11.60
C PRO A 44 5.34 -0.16 -12.81
N SER A 45 4.84 0.20 -14.00
CA SER A 45 5.57 0.00 -15.26
C SER A 45 6.86 0.82 -15.34
N LYS A 46 6.87 2.05 -14.80
CA LYS A 46 8.08 2.89 -14.72
C LYS A 46 9.08 2.31 -13.73
N ALA A 47 8.61 1.89 -12.56
CA ALA A 47 9.48 1.32 -11.54
C ALA A 47 10.09 -0.02 -11.96
N THR A 48 9.31 -0.94 -12.55
CA THR A 48 9.84 -2.19 -13.10
C THR A 48 10.87 -1.93 -14.19
N ARG A 49 10.64 -0.95 -15.08
CA ARG A 49 11.62 -0.56 -16.09
C ARG A 49 12.92 -0.02 -15.49
N MET A 50 12.83 0.77 -14.41
CA MET A 50 14.01 1.22 -13.67
C MET A 50 14.81 0.03 -13.10
N PHE A 51 14.14 -0.96 -12.50
CA PHE A 51 14.81 -2.17 -12.00
C PHE A 51 15.49 -2.97 -13.11
N GLN A 52 14.88 -3.04 -14.29
CA GLN A 52 15.48 -3.68 -15.47
C GLN A 52 16.77 -2.97 -15.90
N PHE A 53 16.80 -1.63 -15.95
CA PHE A 53 18.02 -0.89 -16.27
C PHE A 53 19.14 -1.10 -15.25
N LEU A 54 18.79 -1.34 -13.99
CA LEU A 54 19.73 -1.63 -12.91
C LEU A 54 20.12 -3.12 -12.83
N ASN A 55 19.60 -3.97 -13.73
CA ASN A 55 19.74 -5.43 -13.67
C ASN A 55 19.35 -6.02 -12.30
N MET A 56 18.36 -5.42 -11.63
CA MET A 56 17.83 -5.91 -10.37
C MET A 56 16.60 -6.77 -10.60
N ALA A 57 16.56 -7.95 -9.96
CA ALA A 57 15.37 -8.77 -9.95
C ALA A 57 14.25 -8.06 -9.18
N SER A 58 13.07 -7.97 -9.78
CA SER A 58 11.88 -7.36 -9.18
C SER A 58 10.69 -8.30 -9.22
N ILE A 59 9.65 -7.96 -8.46
CA ILE A 59 8.36 -8.66 -8.53
C ILE A 59 7.71 -8.51 -9.92
N SER A 60 6.87 -9.49 -10.28
CA SER A 60 6.05 -9.41 -11.49
C SER A 60 4.87 -8.46 -11.29
N TYR A 61 4.33 -7.92 -12.40
CA TYR A 61 3.11 -7.11 -12.37
C TYR A 61 1.93 -7.87 -11.73
N ARG A 62 1.79 -9.16 -12.06
CA ARG A 62 0.75 -10.03 -11.45
C ARG A 62 0.90 -10.10 -9.94
N THR A 63 2.12 -10.30 -9.43
CA THR A 63 2.40 -10.36 -7.99
C THR A 63 2.07 -9.03 -7.31
N LEU A 64 2.44 -7.91 -7.93
CA LEU A 64 2.10 -6.59 -7.42
C LEU A 64 0.58 -6.38 -7.33
N MET A 65 -0.17 -6.69 -8.39
CA MET A 65 -1.62 -6.56 -8.39
C MET A 65 -2.28 -7.46 -7.34
N TYR A 66 -1.78 -8.68 -7.17
CA TYR A 66 -2.22 -9.59 -6.11
C TYR A 66 -1.97 -8.99 -4.73
N HIS A 67 -0.78 -8.46 -4.47
CA HIS A 67 -0.48 -7.80 -3.20
C HIS A 67 -1.40 -6.61 -2.93
N GLN A 68 -1.63 -5.79 -3.96
CA GLN A 68 -2.53 -4.64 -3.87
C GLN A 68 -3.96 -5.06 -3.50
N GLN A 69 -4.53 -6.03 -4.22
CA GLN A 69 -5.90 -6.49 -4.00
C GLN A 69 -6.09 -7.18 -2.65
N CYS A 70 -5.17 -8.06 -2.25
CA CYS A 70 -5.36 -8.91 -1.08
C CYS A 70 -4.90 -8.27 0.23
N TYR A 71 -3.94 -7.34 0.21
CA TYR A 71 -3.33 -6.81 1.44
C TYR A 71 -3.33 -5.29 1.49
N LEU A 72 -2.87 -4.62 0.44
CA LEU A 72 -2.59 -3.19 0.52
C LEU A 72 -3.85 -2.33 0.42
N HIS A 73 -4.76 -2.60 -0.51
CA HIS A 73 -6.03 -1.87 -0.60
C HIS A 73 -6.89 -2.06 0.65
N PRO A 74 -7.07 -3.29 1.19
CA PRO A 74 -7.76 -3.46 2.47
C PRO A 74 -7.14 -2.63 3.59
N ALA A 75 -5.81 -2.61 3.72
CA ALA A 75 -5.12 -1.82 4.75
C ALA A 75 -5.31 -0.31 4.55
N VAL A 76 -5.24 0.19 3.32
CA VAL A 76 -5.52 1.61 3.01
C VAL A 76 -6.96 1.95 3.36
N ASN A 77 -7.91 1.08 3.01
CA ASN A 77 -9.33 1.29 3.30
C ASN A 77 -9.61 1.29 4.80
N GLU A 78 -8.93 0.46 5.58
CA GLU A 78 -9.02 0.45 7.04
C GLU A 78 -8.55 1.78 7.63
N VAL A 79 -7.32 2.20 7.30
CA VAL A 79 -6.77 3.48 7.76
C VAL A 79 -7.63 4.67 7.31
N TRP A 80 -8.18 4.62 6.09
CA TRP A 80 -9.10 5.64 5.58
C TRP A 80 -10.37 5.72 6.42
N ARG A 81 -11.05 4.59 6.67
CA ARG A 81 -12.28 4.56 7.49
C ARG A 81 -12.02 5.06 8.91
N ASP A 82 -10.91 4.66 9.51
CA ASP A 82 -10.58 5.06 10.89
C ASP A 82 -10.36 6.57 10.97
N LYS A 83 -9.66 7.15 10.00
CA LYS A 83 -9.49 8.60 9.89
C LYS A 83 -10.82 9.32 9.64
N GLN A 84 -11.63 8.80 8.72
CA GLN A 84 -12.93 9.38 8.39
C GLN A 84 -13.87 9.36 9.61
N ALA A 85 -13.92 8.25 10.35
CA ALA A 85 -14.70 8.13 11.58
C ALA A 85 -14.21 9.07 12.69
N SER A 86 -12.89 9.18 12.86
CA SER A 86 -12.29 10.09 13.85
C SER A 86 -12.64 11.55 13.53
N TYR A 87 -12.56 11.93 12.27
CA TYR A 87 -12.97 13.26 11.81
C TYR A 87 -14.46 13.52 12.05
N MET A 88 -15.34 12.55 11.74
CA MET A 88 -16.78 12.69 12.00
C MET A 88 -17.08 12.89 13.48
N GLN A 89 -16.40 12.16 14.37
CA GLN A 89 -16.55 12.32 15.82
C GLN A 89 -16.05 13.69 16.28
N GLU A 90 -14.91 14.15 15.79
CA GLU A 90 -14.38 15.49 16.10
C GLU A 90 -15.35 16.59 15.65
N ALA A 91 -15.86 16.50 14.42
CA ALA A 91 -16.82 17.44 13.87
C ALA A 91 -18.10 17.50 14.73
N GLN A 92 -18.66 16.34 15.09
CA GLN A 92 -19.85 16.25 15.95
C GLN A 92 -19.60 16.84 17.36
N ASN A 93 -18.44 16.57 17.96
CA ASN A 93 -18.10 17.04 19.30
C ASN A 93 -17.78 18.53 19.35
N SER A 94 -17.25 19.10 18.26
CA SER A 94 -16.88 20.51 18.20
C SER A 94 -18.08 21.46 18.24
N GLY A 95 -19.26 20.99 17.80
CA GLY A 95 -20.46 21.81 17.65
C GLY A 95 -20.31 22.95 16.62
N GLN A 96 -19.24 22.96 15.83
CA GLN A 96 -18.98 23.98 14.82
C GLN A 96 -19.64 23.60 13.49
N HIS A 97 -20.06 24.62 12.75
CA HIS A 97 -20.53 24.42 11.39
C HIS A 97 -19.35 24.02 10.51
N VAL A 98 -19.50 22.91 9.78
CA VAL A 98 -18.50 22.47 8.80
C VAL A 98 -18.92 22.93 7.41
N HIS A 99 -17.99 23.55 6.69
CA HIS A 99 -18.20 23.98 5.32
C HIS A 99 -17.66 22.94 4.34
N PHE A 100 -18.58 22.18 3.74
CA PHE A 100 -18.22 21.21 2.70
C PHE A 100 -18.28 21.82 1.30
N GLY A 101 -17.26 21.52 0.50
CA GLY A 101 -17.25 21.69 -0.94
C GLY A 101 -17.11 20.34 -1.62
N GLY A 102 -17.72 20.17 -2.79
CA GLY A 102 -17.59 18.93 -3.55
C GLY A 102 -17.30 19.20 -5.01
N ASP A 103 -16.52 18.31 -5.62
CA ASP A 103 -16.21 18.34 -7.04
C ASP A 103 -16.41 16.96 -7.67
N GLY A 104 -16.98 16.96 -8.87
CA GLY A 104 -17.25 15.78 -9.66
C GLY A 104 -16.32 15.74 -10.87
N ALA A 105 -15.47 14.73 -10.95
CA ALA A 105 -14.63 14.50 -12.12
C ALA A 105 -15.20 13.35 -12.94
N ASP A 106 -15.55 13.64 -14.19
CA ASP A 106 -16.06 12.67 -15.16
C ASP A 106 -15.00 12.34 -16.22
N THR A 107 -15.06 11.12 -16.74
CA THR A 107 -14.20 10.73 -17.87
C THR A 107 -14.62 11.48 -19.15
N PRO A 108 -13.70 12.14 -19.89
CA PRO A 108 -14.03 12.79 -21.16
C PRO A 108 -14.46 11.77 -22.23
N GLY A 109 -15.66 11.91 -22.79
CA GLY A 109 -16.15 11.04 -23.87
C GLY A 109 -17.68 11.01 -23.98
N HIS A 110 -18.22 10.54 -25.11
CA HIS A 110 -19.65 10.62 -25.48
C HIS A 110 -20.60 9.75 -24.63
N CYS A 111 -20.10 9.10 -23.58
CA CYS A 111 -20.81 8.46 -22.48
C CYS A 111 -19.85 8.41 -21.28
N ALA A 112 -19.95 9.37 -20.35
CA ALA A 112 -19.23 9.29 -19.08
C ALA A 112 -19.81 8.10 -18.28
N LYS A 113 -19.12 6.96 -18.31
CA LYS A 113 -19.54 5.71 -17.65
C LYS A 113 -19.07 5.64 -16.21
N PHE A 114 -18.03 6.40 -15.86
CA PHE A 114 -17.45 6.39 -14.52
C PHE A 114 -17.09 7.82 -14.16
N GLY A 115 -17.58 8.24 -13.00
CA GLY A 115 -17.24 9.52 -12.39
C GLY A 115 -16.68 9.30 -10.99
N THR A 116 -15.94 10.29 -10.51
CA THR A 116 -15.50 10.34 -9.11
C THR A 116 -16.04 11.60 -8.50
N TYR A 117 -16.80 11.45 -7.41
CA TYR A 117 -17.23 12.57 -6.59
C TYR A 117 -16.33 12.68 -5.37
N THR A 118 -15.79 13.87 -5.15
CA THR A 118 -14.91 14.17 -4.01
C THR A 118 -15.58 15.20 -3.12
N LEU A 119 -15.64 14.94 -1.81
CA LEU A 119 -16.17 15.86 -0.81
C LEU A 119 -15.02 16.31 0.09
N MET A 120 -14.89 17.61 0.29
CA MET A 120 -13.80 18.25 1.03
C MET A 120 -14.35 19.19 2.09
N ASP A 121 -13.74 19.20 3.26
CA ASP A 121 -13.86 20.25 4.26
C ASP A 121 -12.99 21.43 3.82
N LEU A 122 -13.63 22.56 3.49
CA LEU A 122 -12.97 23.74 2.95
C LEU A 122 -12.15 24.49 3.99
N GLU A 123 -12.52 24.41 5.28
CA GLU A 123 -11.80 25.09 6.34
C GLU A 123 -10.52 24.34 6.70
N LYS A 124 -10.59 23.02 6.75
CA LYS A 124 -9.43 22.15 7.05
C LYS A 124 -8.62 21.78 5.80
N ASN A 125 -9.12 22.11 4.61
CA ASN A 125 -8.54 21.74 3.31
C ASN A 125 -8.26 20.23 3.22
N MET A 126 -9.24 19.42 3.63
CA MET A 126 -9.11 17.98 3.78
C MET A 126 -10.23 17.25 3.05
N VAL A 127 -9.89 16.24 2.26
CA VAL A 127 -10.88 15.35 1.63
C VAL A 127 -11.53 14.47 2.71
N VAL A 128 -12.85 14.49 2.77
CA VAL A 128 -13.68 13.82 3.77
C VAL A 128 -14.32 12.57 3.20
N ASP A 129 -14.71 12.59 1.93
CA ASP A 129 -15.31 11.44 1.27
C ASP A 129 -14.93 11.36 -0.21
N LEU A 130 -14.86 10.14 -0.72
CA LEU A 130 -14.52 9.83 -2.12
C LEU A 130 -15.46 8.74 -2.61
N GLN A 131 -16.32 9.06 -3.57
CA GLN A 131 -17.30 8.13 -4.12
C GLN A 131 -17.03 7.88 -5.60
N LEU A 132 -16.97 6.60 -5.98
CA LEU A 132 -16.95 6.18 -7.37
C LEU A 132 -18.40 5.99 -7.83
N ILE A 133 -18.84 6.79 -8.80
CA ILE A 133 -20.15 6.65 -9.45
C ILE A 133 -19.98 5.90 -10.78
N GLN A 134 -20.92 4.99 -11.08
CA GLN A 134 -20.92 4.12 -12.26
C GLN A 134 -22.22 4.27 -13.05
#